data_AF-A0A6N4DH89-F1
#
_entry.id   AF-A0A6N4DH89-F1
#
_cell.length_a   1.000
_cell.length_b   1.000
_cell.length_c   1.000
_cell.angle_alpha   90.00
_cell.angle_beta   90.00
_cell.angle_gamma   90.00
#
_symmetry.space_group_name_H-M   'P 1'
#
loop_
_entity.id
_entity.type
_entity.pdbx_description
1 polymer ?
#
loop_
_entity_poly.entity_id
_entity_poly.type
_entity_poly.pdbx_seq_one_letter_code
_entity_poly.pdbx_strand_id
1 'polypeptide(L)'
;QIADFRENLPVGYRIEIGGSVEQSSRGEGSLQKLQPVMVALMLIFIMLQMRSFSGTFMVFATAPLGLIGAVLALLVFNQPFGFVALLGLTGLAGILMRNTLILTQQVSDNLKDGMETFGAVVEAAVQRARPVILTALAAMLAFVPLTQDSFWGPLAYVLIGGVGVGTIITLLFVPALYALWYRINV
;
A
#
# COMPACT_ATOMS: atom_id res chain seq x y z
N GLN A 1 7.62 13.21 -29.03
CA GLN A 1 9.01 13.58 -29.41
C GLN A 1 9.80 12.41 -30.02
N ILE A 2 10.02 11.24 -29.38
CA ILE A 2 10.66 10.09 -30.06
C ILE A 2 9.68 9.32 -30.98
N ALA A 3 8.39 9.30 -30.63
CA ALA A 3 7.35 8.64 -31.42
C ALA A 3 7.16 9.30 -32.81
N ASP A 4 7.12 10.64 -32.86
CA ASP A 4 6.96 11.41 -34.11
C ASP A 4 8.17 11.26 -35.05
N PHE A 5 9.37 11.05 -34.49
CA PHE A 5 10.57 10.80 -35.28
C PHE A 5 10.57 9.39 -35.86
N ARG A 6 10.05 8.39 -35.12
CA ARG A 6 9.94 6.98 -35.54
C ARG A 6 9.06 6.81 -36.79
N GLU A 7 8.03 7.63 -36.95
CA GLU A 7 7.12 7.61 -38.11
C GLU A 7 7.78 8.12 -39.41
N ASN A 8 8.82 8.94 -39.30
CA ASN A 8 9.51 9.55 -40.44
C ASN A 8 10.80 8.81 -40.83
N LEU A 9 11.07 7.62 -40.29
CA LEU A 9 12.26 6.85 -40.69
C LEU A 9 12.07 6.10 -42.01
N PRO A 10 13.11 6.06 -42.87
CA PRO A 10 13.12 5.22 -44.06
C PRO A 10 12.90 3.74 -43.71
N VAL A 11 12.20 3.03 -44.59
CA VAL A 11 11.90 1.59 -44.44
C VAL A 11 13.20 0.82 -44.27
N GLY A 12 13.39 0.19 -43.10
CA GLY A 12 14.58 -0.59 -42.76
C GLY A 12 15.33 -0.11 -41.51
N TYR A 13 15.06 1.10 -41.01
CA TYR A 13 15.66 1.59 -39.77
C TYR A 13 14.71 1.47 -38.58
N ARG A 14 15.22 1.00 -37.44
CA ARG A 14 14.47 0.87 -36.18
C ARG A 14 15.15 1.69 -35.09
N ILE A 15 14.39 2.54 -34.41
CA ILE A 15 14.85 3.25 -33.21
C ILE A 15 14.19 2.59 -32.01
N GLU A 16 15.01 2.04 -31.12
CA GLU A 16 14.59 1.52 -29.82
C GLU A 16 15.10 2.44 -28.71
N ILE A 17 14.29 2.64 -27.68
CA ILE A 17 14.70 3.41 -26.50
C ILE A 17 15.52 2.46 -25.63
N GLY A 18 16.81 2.74 -25.47
CA GLY A 18 17.71 1.98 -24.61
C GLY A 18 17.85 2.59 -23.19
N GLY A 19 18.52 1.86 -22.30
CA GLY A 19 18.89 2.35 -20.96
C GLY A 19 17.85 2.09 -19.88
N SER A 20 17.65 3.04 -18.95
CA SER A 20 16.79 2.86 -17.76
C SER A 20 15.31 2.68 -18.10
N VAL A 21 14.82 3.27 -19.20
CA VAL A 21 13.43 3.14 -19.65
C VAL A 21 13.15 1.73 -20.20
N GLU A 22 14.11 1.14 -20.93
CA GLU A 22 14.01 -0.25 -21.43
C GLU A 22 13.97 -1.26 -20.28
N GLN A 23 14.87 -1.09 -19.29
CA GLN A 23 14.90 -1.95 -18.11
C GLN A 23 13.62 -1.83 -17.28
N SER A 24 13.09 -0.60 -17.14
CA SER A 24 11.81 -0.35 -16.45
C SER A 24 10.64 -1.00 -17.18
N SER A 25 10.58 -0.90 -18.51
CA SER A 25 9.52 -1.50 -19.33
C SER A 25 9.55 -3.03 -19.30
N ARG A 26 10.73 -3.65 -19.36
CA ARG A 26 10.90 -5.11 -19.21
C ARG A 26 10.52 -5.60 -17.82
N GLY A 27 10.90 -4.86 -16.78
CA GLY A 27 10.52 -5.16 -15.39
C GLY A 27 9.01 -5.06 -15.18
N GLU A 28 8.38 -4.01 -15.70
CA GLU A 28 6.95 -3.77 -15.58
C GLU A 28 6.11 -4.87 -16.24
N GLY A 29 6.46 -5.27 -17.48
CA GLY A 29 5.76 -6.35 -18.18
C GLY A 29 5.88 -7.71 -17.47
N SER A 30 6.96 -7.94 -16.72
CA SER A 30 7.12 -9.15 -15.90
C SER A 30 6.27 -9.08 -14.62
N LEU A 31 6.25 -7.91 -13.98
CA LEU A 31 5.49 -7.68 -12.77
C LEU A 31 3.98 -7.77 -13.01
N GLN A 32 3.47 -7.16 -14.10
CA GLN A 32 2.05 -7.22 -14.45
C GLN A 32 1.55 -8.65 -14.68
N LYS A 33 2.39 -9.55 -15.20
CA LYS A 33 2.05 -10.98 -15.34
C LYS A 33 1.96 -11.69 -14.00
N LEU A 34 2.81 -11.34 -13.03
CA LEU A 34 2.87 -11.96 -11.72
C LEU A 34 1.88 -11.34 -10.71
N GLN A 35 1.47 -10.09 -10.92
CA GLN A 35 0.63 -9.33 -10.00
C GLN A 35 -0.72 -10.02 -9.65
N PRO A 36 -1.46 -10.63 -10.59
CA PRO A 36 -2.68 -11.37 -10.26
C PRO A 36 -2.42 -12.55 -9.32
N VAL A 37 -1.33 -13.28 -9.54
CA VAL A 37 -0.93 -14.42 -8.69
C VAL A 37 -0.54 -13.93 -7.30
N MET A 38 0.21 -12.82 -7.20
CA MET A 38 0.57 -12.21 -5.92
C MET A 38 -0.66 -11.77 -5.12
N VAL A 39 -1.62 -11.11 -5.76
CA VAL A 39 -2.87 -10.68 -5.12
C VAL A 39 -3.71 -11.88 -4.68
N ALA A 40 -3.82 -12.91 -5.52
CA ALA A 40 -4.54 -14.14 -5.17
C ALA A 40 -3.92 -14.84 -3.96
N LEU A 41 -2.59 -15.02 -3.95
CA LEU A 41 -1.89 -15.60 -2.80
C LEU A 41 -2.09 -14.77 -1.54
N MET A 42 -1.95 -13.45 -1.63
CA MET A 42 -2.15 -12.54 -0.51
C MET A 42 -3.58 -12.64 0.06
N LEU A 43 -4.60 -12.67 -0.79
CA LEU A 43 -5.99 -12.88 -0.36
C LEU A 43 -6.19 -14.24 0.31
N ILE A 44 -5.57 -15.30 -0.21
CA ILE A 44 -5.60 -16.63 0.42
C ILE A 44 -4.98 -16.57 1.82
N PHE A 45 -3.80 -15.96 1.97
CA PHE A 45 -3.15 -15.83 3.29
C PHE A 45 -3.99 -15.02 4.27
N ILE A 46 -4.57 -13.90 3.84
CA ILE A 46 -5.47 -13.09 4.69
C ILE A 46 -6.70 -13.91 5.11
N MET A 47 -7.30 -14.66 4.17
CA MET A 47 -8.47 -15.50 4.44
C MET A 47 -8.15 -16.63 5.42
N LEU A 48 -7.01 -17.30 5.25
CA LEU A 48 -6.55 -18.35 6.18
C LEU A 48 -6.30 -17.81 7.59
N GLN A 49 -5.75 -16.59 7.69
CA GLN A 49 -5.48 -15.93 8.96
C GLN A 49 -6.78 -15.47 9.63
N MET A 50 -7.67 -14.80 8.89
CA MET A 50 -8.87 -14.20 9.45
C MET A 50 -10.01 -15.18 9.68
N ARG A 51 -10.05 -16.27 8.90
CA ARG A 51 -11.13 -17.28 8.92
C ARG A 51 -12.53 -16.67 8.81
N SER A 52 -12.62 -15.48 8.22
CA SER A 52 -13.85 -14.68 8.10
C SER A 52 -13.79 -13.84 6.83
N PHE A 53 -14.87 -13.87 6.06
CA PHE A 53 -15.00 -13.07 4.84
C PHE A 53 -15.05 -11.57 5.13
N SER A 54 -15.79 -11.15 6.17
CA SER A 54 -15.90 -9.75 6.56
C SER A 54 -14.55 -9.17 6.99
N GLY A 55 -13.78 -9.92 7.80
CA GLY A 55 -12.44 -9.50 8.22
C GLY A 55 -11.48 -9.40 7.05
N THR A 56 -11.51 -10.38 6.14
CA THR A 56 -10.70 -10.36 4.91
C THR A 56 -11.01 -9.16 4.03
N PHE A 57 -12.30 -8.84 3.84
CA PHE A 57 -12.71 -7.68 3.05
C PHE A 57 -12.24 -6.37 3.68
N MET A 58 -12.36 -6.22 5.00
CA MET A 58 -11.88 -5.03 5.70
C MET A 58 -10.37 -4.83 5.55
N VAL A 59 -9.59 -5.91 5.64
CA VAL A 59 -8.13 -5.85 5.41
C VAL A 59 -7.81 -5.47 3.96
N PHE A 60 -8.51 -6.08 2.99
CA PHE A 60 -8.27 -5.77 1.59
C PHE A 60 -8.67 -4.34 1.22
N ALA A 61 -9.76 -3.82 1.81
CA ALA A 61 -10.26 -2.48 1.57
C ALA A 61 -9.28 -1.36 2.00
N THR A 62 -8.31 -1.65 2.87
CA THR A 62 -7.29 -0.65 3.26
C THR A 62 -6.11 -0.57 2.30
N ALA A 63 -5.90 -1.57 1.44
CA ALA A 63 -4.80 -1.54 0.47
C ALA A 63 -4.86 -0.32 -0.48
N PRO A 64 -6.02 0.02 -1.09
CA PRO A 64 -6.12 1.21 -1.94
C PRO A 64 -5.98 2.54 -1.19
N LEU A 65 -6.23 2.57 0.13
CA LEU A 65 -6.15 3.83 0.90
C LEU A 65 -4.73 4.38 0.97
N GLY A 66 -3.72 3.50 0.89
CA GLY A 66 -2.32 3.91 0.79
C GLY A 66 -2.00 4.72 -0.46
N LEU A 67 -2.77 4.53 -1.53
CA LEU A 67 -2.61 5.30 -2.77
C LEU A 67 -2.75 6.79 -2.53
N ILE A 68 -3.65 7.20 -1.64
CA ILE A 68 -3.89 8.60 -1.33
C ILE A 68 -2.59 9.23 -0.80
N GLY A 69 -1.94 8.58 0.16
CA GLY A 69 -0.67 9.05 0.71
C GLY A 69 0.49 9.02 -0.30
N ALA A 70 0.57 7.94 -1.08
CA ALA A 70 1.61 7.76 -2.08
C ALA A 70 1.52 8.81 -3.20
N VAL A 71 0.33 9.03 -3.75
CA VAL A 71 0.08 10.01 -4.81
C VAL A 71 0.31 11.43 -4.29
N LEU A 72 -0.16 11.75 -3.07
CA LEU A 72 0.10 13.06 -2.46
C LEU A 72 1.60 13.34 -2.32
N ALA A 73 2.39 12.38 -1.85
CA ALA A 73 3.84 12.58 -1.76
C ALA A 73 4.50 12.74 -3.14
N LEU A 74 4.14 11.91 -4.13
CA LEU A 74 4.69 12.07 -5.48
C LEU A 74 4.38 13.44 -6.07
N LEU A 75 3.17 13.97 -5.86
CA LEU A 75 2.77 15.29 -6.35
C LEU A 75 3.50 16.43 -5.62
N VAL A 76 3.61 16.36 -4.28
CA VAL A 76 4.29 17.39 -3.47
C VAL A 76 5.78 17.46 -3.80
N PHE A 77 6.44 16.31 -4.00
CA PHE A 77 7.86 16.23 -4.31
C PHE A 77 8.17 16.19 -5.82
N ASN A 78 7.14 16.39 -6.66
CA ASN A 78 7.20 16.41 -8.12
C ASN A 78 8.00 15.24 -8.73
N GLN A 79 7.74 14.03 -8.25
CA GLN A 79 8.46 12.82 -8.66
C GLN A 79 7.68 12.08 -9.75
N PRO A 80 8.39 11.51 -10.76
CA PRO A 80 7.73 10.75 -11.80
C PRO A 80 7.17 9.43 -11.26
N PHE A 81 5.97 9.07 -11.71
CA PHE A 81 5.45 7.72 -11.50
C PHE A 81 6.12 6.77 -12.50
N GLY A 82 6.86 5.80 -11.98
CA GLY A 82 7.57 4.81 -12.79
C GLY A 82 7.54 3.41 -12.18
N PHE A 83 8.25 2.47 -12.80
CA PHE A 83 8.32 1.08 -12.36
C PHE A 83 8.69 0.92 -10.87
N VAL A 84 9.69 1.67 -10.41
CA VAL A 84 10.16 1.61 -9.01
C VAL A 84 9.08 2.13 -8.05
N ALA A 85 8.32 3.16 -8.43
CA ALA A 85 7.18 3.66 -7.65
C ALA A 85 6.06 2.59 -7.55
N LEU A 86 5.84 1.82 -8.62
CA LEU A 86 4.87 0.72 -8.63
C LEU A 86 5.30 -0.44 -7.72
N LEU A 87 6.60 -0.74 -7.64
CA LEU A 87 7.15 -1.66 -6.63
C LEU A 87 6.93 -1.14 -5.21
N GLY A 88 7.17 0.16 -4.97
CA GLY A 88 6.90 0.80 -3.69
C GLY A 88 5.43 0.70 -3.29
N LEU A 89 4.52 0.89 -4.24
CA LEU A 89 3.08 0.85 -4.05
C LEU A 89 2.56 -0.57 -3.73
N THR A 90 3.13 -1.60 -4.38
CA THR A 90 2.79 -2.99 -4.04
C THR A 90 3.30 -3.37 -2.64
N GLY A 91 4.51 -2.94 -2.27
CA GLY A 91 5.03 -3.11 -0.90
C GLY A 91 4.20 -2.36 0.15
N LEU A 92 3.81 -1.12 -0.15
CA LEU A 92 2.94 -0.29 0.69
C LEU A 92 1.62 -0.98 1.02
N ALA A 93 0.98 -1.57 0.00
CA ALA A 93 -0.27 -2.30 0.18
C ALA A 93 -0.10 -3.42 1.23
N GLY A 94 1.00 -4.18 1.17
CA GLY A 94 1.33 -5.21 2.16
C GLY A 94 1.52 -4.67 3.57
N ILE A 95 2.21 -3.53 3.73
CA ILE A 95 2.41 -2.88 5.03
C ILE A 95 1.07 -2.47 5.65
N LEU A 96 0.18 -1.84 4.86
CA LEU A 96 -1.14 -1.39 5.33
C LEU A 96 -2.07 -2.55 5.65
N MET A 97 -2.08 -3.58 4.79
CA MET A 97 -2.85 -4.80 5.05
C MET A 97 -2.38 -5.50 6.32
N ARG A 98 -1.07 -5.58 6.57
CA ARG A 98 -0.54 -6.12 7.83
C ARG A 98 -1.03 -5.34 9.04
N ASN A 99 -0.97 -4.01 9.01
CA ASN A 99 -1.42 -3.17 10.12
C ASN A 99 -2.92 -3.34 10.39
N THR A 100 -3.71 -3.41 9.33
CA THR A 100 -5.17 -3.62 9.40
C THR A 100 -5.50 -5.02 9.93
N LEU A 101 -4.83 -6.06 9.43
CA LEU A 101 -5.03 -7.45 9.84
C LEU A 101 -4.77 -7.61 11.34
N ILE A 102 -3.71 -7.00 11.85
CA ILE A 102 -3.38 -7.05 13.28
C ILE A 102 -4.47 -6.35 14.12
N LEU A 103 -4.98 -5.21 13.67
CA LEU A 103 -6.05 -4.48 14.37
C LEU A 103 -7.37 -5.26 14.35
N THR A 104 -7.80 -5.72 13.18
CA THR A 104 -9.00 -6.54 12.99
C THR A 104 -8.95 -7.82 13.82
N GLN A 105 -7.79 -8.47 13.89
CA GLN A 105 -7.59 -9.64 14.75
C GLN A 105 -7.73 -9.28 16.23
N GLN A 106 -7.13 -8.17 16.67
CA GLN A 106 -7.28 -7.70 18.05
C GLN A 106 -8.74 -7.42 18.42
N VAL A 107 -9.51 -6.81 17.51
CA VAL A 107 -10.96 -6.59 17.72
C VAL A 107 -11.68 -7.93 17.88
N SER A 108 -11.39 -8.91 17.02
CA SER A 108 -11.97 -10.26 17.10
C SER A 108 -11.66 -10.95 18.42
N ASP A 109 -10.44 -10.80 18.93
CA ASP A 109 -10.03 -11.40 20.19
C ASP A 109 -10.67 -10.69 21.39
N ASN A 110 -10.73 -9.35 21.39
CA ASN A 110 -11.46 -8.57 22.40
C ASN A 110 -12.96 -8.95 22.47
N LEU A 111 -13.60 -9.21 21.32
CA LEU A 111 -14.98 -9.68 21.26
C LEU A 111 -15.15 -11.09 21.87
N LYS A 112 -14.18 -11.98 21.68
CA LYS A 112 -14.21 -13.33 22.31
C LYS A 112 -14.01 -13.26 23.82
N ASP A 113 -13.26 -12.27 24.28
CA ASP A 113 -13.07 -12.00 25.72
C ASP A 113 -14.32 -11.37 26.37
N GLY A 114 -15.42 -11.19 25.61
CA GLY A 114 -16.71 -10.75 26.10
C GLY A 114 -16.88 -9.23 26.17
N MET A 115 -15.96 -8.46 25.57
CA MET A 115 -16.10 -7.01 25.51
C MET A 115 -17.27 -6.60 24.60
N GLU A 116 -17.94 -5.51 24.97
CA GLU A 116 -18.92 -4.84 24.11
C GLU A 116 -18.26 -4.39 22.80
N THR A 117 -18.97 -4.50 21.67
CA THR A 117 -18.40 -4.27 20.33
C THR A 117 -17.75 -2.90 20.17
N PHE A 118 -18.34 -1.85 20.73
CA PHE A 118 -17.76 -0.51 20.70
C PHE A 118 -16.46 -0.44 21.51
N GLY A 119 -16.50 -0.91 22.75
CA GLY A 119 -15.33 -0.96 23.64
C GLY A 119 -14.20 -1.81 23.06
N ALA A 120 -14.52 -2.95 22.45
CA ALA A 120 -13.56 -3.83 21.80
C ALA A 120 -12.79 -3.14 20.67
N VAL A 121 -13.48 -2.35 19.84
CA VAL A 121 -12.89 -1.60 18.72
C VAL A 121 -12.01 -0.45 19.22
N VAL A 122 -12.50 0.33 20.18
CA VAL A 122 -11.76 1.47 20.74
C VAL A 122 -10.50 0.98 21.46
N GLU A 123 -10.63 -0.04 22.31
CA GLU A 123 -9.51 -0.61 23.06
C GLU A 123 -8.45 -1.18 22.12
N ALA A 124 -8.87 -1.93 21.09
CA ALA A 124 -7.95 -2.43 20.07
C ALA A 124 -7.22 -1.29 19.34
N ALA A 125 -7.93 -0.22 18.96
CA ALA A 125 -7.33 0.92 18.29
C ALA A 125 -6.30 1.64 19.19
N VAL A 126 -6.63 1.87 20.47
CA VAL A 126 -5.75 2.54 21.43
C VAL A 126 -4.48 1.71 21.69
N GLN A 127 -4.62 0.40 21.93
CA GLN A 127 -3.49 -0.49 22.17
C GLN A 127 -2.56 -0.58 20.94
N ARG A 128 -3.13 -0.51 19.73
CA ARG A 128 -2.37 -0.64 18.48
C ARG A 128 -1.81 0.68 17.97
N ALA A 129 -2.34 1.83 18.38
CA ALA A 129 -1.89 3.14 17.92
C ALA A 129 -0.38 3.33 18.15
N ARG A 130 0.13 3.07 19.36
CA ARG A 130 1.56 3.24 19.68
C ARG A 130 2.47 2.33 18.84
N PRO A 131 2.28 1.00 18.80
CA PRO A 131 3.10 0.13 17.95
C PRO A 131 3.05 0.49 16.46
N VAL A 132 1.87 0.82 15.93
CA VAL A 132 1.70 1.11 14.49
C VAL A 132 2.36 2.44 14.11
N ILE A 133 2.28 3.47 14.96
CA ILE A 133 2.99 4.73 14.73
C ILE A 133 4.51 4.51 14.77
N LEU A 134 5.01 3.68 15.69
CA LEU A 134 6.44 3.39 15.79
C LEU A 134 6.96 2.67 14.53
N THR A 135 6.23 1.68 14.00
CA THR A 135 6.62 1.02 12.75
C THR A 135 6.52 1.95 11.54
N ALA A 136 5.52 2.83 11.50
CA ALA A 136 5.39 3.84 10.46
C ALA A 136 6.56 4.84 10.46
N LEU A 137 6.92 5.36 11.64
CA LEU A 137 8.07 6.27 11.80
C LEU A 137 9.38 5.57 11.42
N ALA A 138 9.59 4.33 11.88
CA ALA A 138 10.78 3.56 11.53
C ALA A 138 10.90 3.36 10.01
N ALA A 139 9.80 3.01 9.33
CA ALA A 139 9.77 2.87 7.88
C ALA A 139 10.08 4.21 7.18
N MET A 140 9.43 5.31 7.59
CA MET A 140 9.69 6.63 7.01
C MET A 140 11.16 7.03 7.15
N LEU A 141 11.74 6.89 8.34
CA LEU A 141 13.14 7.22 8.61
C LEU A 141 14.12 6.35 7.81
N ALA A 142 13.81 5.07 7.62
CA ALA A 142 14.63 4.16 6.82
C ALA A 142 14.72 4.55 5.35
N PHE A 143 13.67 5.17 4.79
CA PHE A 143 13.63 5.59 3.39
C PHE A 143 14.15 7.00 3.14
N VAL A 144 14.35 7.82 4.18
CA VAL A 144 14.93 9.19 4.05
C VAL A 144 16.24 9.21 3.24
N PRO A 145 17.27 8.40 3.52
CA PRO A 145 18.52 8.46 2.74
C PRO A 145 18.31 8.09 1.26
N LEU A 146 17.34 7.22 0.99
CA LEU A 146 17.04 6.73 -0.36
C LEU A 146 16.37 7.80 -1.25
N THR A 147 15.85 8.88 -0.65
CA THR A 147 15.27 10.03 -1.38
C THR A 147 16.29 10.80 -2.22
N GLN A 148 17.59 10.69 -1.89
CA GLN A 148 18.67 11.36 -2.61
C GLN A 148 19.10 10.61 -3.87
N ASP A 149 18.63 9.38 -4.07
CA ASP A 149 18.96 8.55 -5.21
C ASP A 149 18.03 8.84 -6.40
N SER A 150 18.59 9.03 -7.59
CA SER A 150 17.81 9.36 -8.79
C SER A 150 16.95 8.20 -9.32
N PHE A 151 17.29 6.95 -8.98
CA PHE A 151 16.57 5.77 -9.43
C PHE A 151 15.56 5.29 -8.37
N TRP A 152 15.97 5.28 -7.10
CA TRP A 152 15.14 4.81 -5.99
C TRP A 152 14.30 5.90 -5.31
N GLY A 153 14.55 7.18 -5.64
CA GLY A 153 13.84 8.34 -5.08
C GLY A 153 12.31 8.21 -5.13
N PRO A 154 11.69 7.94 -6.31
CA PRO A 154 10.24 7.80 -6.40
C PRO A 154 9.64 6.71 -5.49
N LEU A 155 10.35 5.60 -5.28
CA LEU A 155 9.94 4.55 -4.35
C LEU A 155 9.97 5.04 -2.90
N ALA A 156 11.03 5.78 -2.52
CA ALA A 156 11.16 6.32 -1.18
C ALA A 156 10.01 7.29 -0.86
N TYR A 157 9.67 8.19 -1.78
CA TYR A 157 8.55 9.12 -1.58
C TYR A 157 7.20 8.41 -1.51
N VAL A 158 6.96 7.39 -2.34
CA VAL A 158 5.75 6.54 -2.25
C VAL A 158 5.63 5.88 -0.88
N LEU A 159 6.70 5.31 -0.36
CA LEU A 159 6.67 4.62 0.93
C LEU A 159 6.56 5.60 2.10
N ILE A 160 7.27 6.72 2.08
CA ILE A 160 7.19 7.74 3.13
C ILE A 160 5.77 8.33 3.21
N GLY A 161 5.25 8.82 2.08
CA GLY A 161 3.91 9.40 2.01
C GLY A 161 2.81 8.38 2.26
N GLY A 162 2.94 7.22 1.61
CA GLY A 162 1.98 6.12 1.70
C GLY A 162 1.87 5.55 3.11
N VAL A 163 3.00 5.30 3.79
CA VAL A 163 2.97 4.77 5.16
C VAL A 163 2.54 5.86 6.14
N GLY A 164 3.03 7.09 6.00
CA GLY A 164 2.67 8.19 6.90
C GLY A 164 1.17 8.50 6.87
N VAL A 165 0.67 8.88 5.70
CA VAL A 165 -0.75 9.22 5.52
C VAL A 165 -1.63 7.98 5.63
N GLY A 166 -1.20 6.85 5.05
CA GLY A 166 -1.96 5.60 5.10
C GLY A 166 -2.12 5.07 6.52
N THR A 167 -1.14 5.26 7.40
CA THR A 167 -1.28 4.89 8.82
C THR A 167 -2.32 5.73 9.54
N ILE A 168 -2.31 7.05 9.33
CA ILE A 168 -3.32 7.96 9.90
C ILE A 168 -4.71 7.55 9.40
N ILE A 169 -4.85 7.34 8.09
CA ILE A 169 -6.12 6.89 7.50
C ILE A 169 -6.53 5.55 8.07
N THR A 170 -5.63 4.57 8.19
CA THR A 170 -5.96 3.21 8.68
C THR A 170 -6.43 3.24 10.13
N LEU A 171 -5.77 4.01 11.00
CA LEU A 171 -6.15 4.12 12.41
C LEU A 171 -7.52 4.79 12.61
N LEU A 172 -7.95 5.67 11.70
CA LEU A 172 -9.26 6.30 11.76
C LEU A 172 -10.34 5.50 11.01
N PHE A 173 -10.00 5.01 9.83
CA PHE A 173 -10.91 4.37 8.89
C PHE A 173 -11.30 2.96 9.34
N VAL A 174 -10.37 2.16 9.87
CA VAL A 174 -10.70 0.77 10.23
C VAL A 174 -11.69 0.70 11.40
N PRO A 175 -11.53 1.48 12.49
CA PRO A 175 -12.55 1.54 13.55
C PRO A 175 -13.91 2.04 13.04
N ALA A 176 -13.92 3.07 12.19
CA ALA A 176 -15.15 3.62 11.62
C ALA A 176 -15.85 2.60 10.70
N LEU A 177 -15.09 1.87 9.88
CA LEU A 177 -15.60 0.81 9.01
C LEU A 177 -16.18 -0.34 9.83
N TYR A 178 -15.53 -0.72 10.94
CA TYR A 178 -16.04 -1.71 11.88
C TYR A 178 -17.37 -1.27 12.52
N ALA A 179 -17.43 -0.03 13.00
CA ALA A 179 -18.65 0.52 13.61
C ALA A 179 -19.82 0.55 12.61
N LEU A 180 -19.56 0.93 11.36
CA LEU A 180 -20.55 0.94 10.29
C LEU A 180 -21.03 -0.48 9.94
N TRP A 181 -20.10 -1.43 9.78
CA TRP A 181 -20.41 -2.81 9.37
C TRP A 181 -21.21 -3.56 10.43
N TYR A 182 -20.89 -3.37 11.70
CA TYR A 182 -21.58 -4.02 12.82
C TYR A 182 -22.79 -3.22 13.33
N ARG A 183 -23.16 -2.11 12.66
CA ARG A 183 -24.29 -1.23 13.05
C ARG A 183 -24.28 -0.94 14.56
N ILE A 184 -23.14 -0.51 15.07
CA ILE A 184 -23.04 -0.13 16.47
C ILE A 184 -23.82 1.18 16.64
N ASN A 185 -24.96 1.11 17.32
CA ASN A 185 -25.64 2.32 17.78
C ASN A 185 -24.79 2.91 18.91
N VAL A 186 -24.24 4.10 18.66
CA VAL A 186 -23.54 4.94 19.65
C VAL A 186 -24.54 5.51 20.64
#